data_AF-A0A2S7RV07-F1
#
_entry.id   AF-A0A2S7RV07-F1
#
_cell.length_a   1.000
_cell.length_b   1.000
_cell.length_c   1.000
_cell.angle_alpha   90.00
_cell.angle_beta   90.00
_cell.angle_gamma   90.00
#
_symmetry.space_group_name_H-M   'P 1'
#
loop_
_entity.id
_entity.type
_entity.pdbx_description
1 polymer ?
#
loop_
_entity_poly.entity_id
_entity_poly.type
_entity_poly.pdbx_seq_one_letter_code
_entity_poly.pdbx_strand_id
1 'polypeptide(L)'
;MKFAAVCGSGLGSSFMVEMNINSVLSDLGVSGVEVAHYDLGSAAPELADVFFIGRDLADSAQHLGEIVVLESIIDLDELKEKVAETCREKGLL
;
A
#
# COMPACT_ATOMS: atom_id res chain seq x y z
N MET A 1 4.39 -0.24 12.45
CA MET A 1 4.21 0.64 11.27
C MET A 1 2.90 0.27 10.61
N LYS A 2 2.21 1.20 9.96
CA LYS A 2 0.91 0.96 9.32
C LYS A 2 1.00 1.25 7.84
N PHE A 3 0.69 0.26 7.02
CA PHE A 3 0.52 0.41 5.57
C PHE A 3 -0.96 0.33 5.23
N ALA A 4 -1.37 1.06 4.19
CA ALA A 4 -2.73 1.01 3.67
C ALA A 4 -2.72 0.76 2.17
N ALA A 5 -3.56 -0.14 1.68
CA ALA A 5 -3.87 -0.28 0.27
C ALA A 5 -5.15 0.51 -0.08
N VAL A 6 -5.09 1.36 -1.11
CA VAL A 6 -6.23 2.18 -1.55
C VAL A 6 -6.42 2.01 -3.07
N CYS A 7 -7.63 1.64 -3.50
CA CYS A 7 -7.93 1.54 -4.93
C CYS A 7 -9.37 1.99 -5.28
N GLY A 8 -9.58 2.33 -6.56
CA GLY A 8 -10.83 2.91 -7.06
C GLY A 8 -11.87 1.88 -7.50
N SER A 9 -11.47 0.62 -7.68
CA SER A 9 -12.34 -0.46 -8.13
C SER A 9 -13.17 -1.10 -7.00
N GLY A 10 -13.04 -0.62 -5.76
CA GLY A 10 -13.82 -1.03 -4.58
C GLY A 10 -13.03 -1.85 -3.56
N LEU A 11 -13.68 -2.22 -2.44
CA LEU A 11 -13.04 -2.89 -1.29
C LEU A 11 -12.34 -4.21 -1.67
N GLY A 12 -12.87 -4.97 -2.64
CA GLY A 12 -12.30 -6.25 -3.04
C GLY A 12 -10.91 -6.15 -3.67
N SER A 13 -10.66 -5.09 -4.43
CA SER A 13 -9.34 -4.85 -5.05
C SER A 13 -8.34 -4.32 -4.02
N SER A 14 -8.75 -3.45 -3.10
CA SER A 14 -7.86 -2.98 -2.03
C SER A 14 -7.47 -4.15 -1.11
N PHE A 15 -8.41 -5.07 -0.85
CA PHE A 15 -8.15 -6.26 -0.06
C PHE A 15 -7.16 -7.22 -0.73
N MET A 16 -7.23 -7.39 -2.05
CA MET A 16 -6.25 -8.19 -2.80
C MET A 16 -4.83 -7.60 -2.66
N VAL A 17 -4.71 -6.28 -2.79
CA VAL A 17 -3.42 -5.59 -2.62
C VAL A 17 -2.91 -5.74 -1.19
N GLU A 18 -3.77 -5.63 -0.17
CA GLU A 18 -3.41 -5.92 1.23
C GLU A 18 -2.84 -7.33 1.40
N MET A 19 -3.51 -8.35 0.88
CA MET A 19 -3.02 -9.73 0.96
C MET A 19 -1.64 -9.88 0.31
N ASN A 20 -1.45 -9.26 -0.86
CA ASN A 20 -0.19 -9.33 -1.57
C ASN A 20 0.93 -8.60 -0.81
N ILE A 21 0.67 -7.40 -0.27
CA ILE A 21 1.64 -6.68 0.58
C ILE A 21 2.02 -7.55 1.78
N ASN A 22 1.06 -8.16 2.47
CA ASN A 22 1.33 -9.07 3.59
C ASN A 22 2.22 -10.26 3.16
N SER A 23 1.94 -10.87 2.00
CA SER A 23 2.77 -11.95 1.46
C SER A 23 4.20 -11.49 1.20
N VAL A 24 4.36 -10.31 0.59
CA VAL A 24 5.69 -9.74 0.30
C VAL A 24 6.46 -9.43 1.58
N LEU A 25 5.81 -8.82 2.57
CA LEU A 25 6.42 -8.54 3.88
C LEU A 25 6.91 -9.83 4.55
N SER A 26 6.10 -10.90 4.48
CA SER A 26 6.48 -12.21 4.98
C SER A 26 7.69 -12.80 4.24
N ASP A 27 7.73 -12.70 2.91
CA ASP A 27 8.86 -13.18 2.10
C ASP A 27 10.16 -12.41 2.39
N LEU A 28 10.03 -11.11 2.72
CA LEU A 28 11.15 -10.24 3.12
C LEU A 28 11.57 -10.43 4.58
N GLY A 29 10.83 -11.21 5.38
CA GLY A 29 11.09 -11.39 6.81
C GLY A 29 10.78 -10.16 7.66
N VAL A 30 9.99 -9.21 7.14
CA VAL A 30 9.59 -7.99 7.84
C VAL A 30 8.42 -8.27 8.78
N SER A 31 8.51 -7.79 10.02
CA SER A 31 7.46 -7.93 11.03
C SER A 31 7.17 -6.59 11.71
N GLY A 32 6.04 -6.49 12.41
CA GLY A 32 5.62 -5.24 13.07
C GLY A 32 5.01 -4.19 12.11
N VAL A 33 4.64 -4.60 10.90
CA VAL A 33 3.86 -3.81 9.94
C VAL A 33 2.43 -4.34 9.95
N GLU A 34 1.47 -3.47 10.26
CA GLU A 34 0.04 -3.72 10.09
C GLU A 34 -0.37 -3.22 8.71
N VAL A 35 -1.04 -4.05 7.92
CA VAL A 35 -1.55 -3.66 6.61
C VAL A 35 -3.07 -3.66 6.66
N ALA A 36 -3.68 -2.56 6.24
CA ALA A 36 -5.12 -2.43 6.09
C ALA A 36 -5.48 -2.01 4.66
N HIS A 37 -6.76 -2.08 4.33
CA HIS A 37 -7.27 -1.62 3.05
C HIS A 37 -8.41 -0.64 3.23
N TYR A 38 -8.48 0.35 2.35
CA TYR A 38 -9.53 1.36 2.33
C TYR A 38 -9.96 1.65 0.89
N ASP A 39 -11.16 2.20 0.73
CA ASP A 39 -11.51 2.96 -0.45
C ASP A 39 -11.04 4.42 -0.28
N LEU A 40 -10.94 5.16 -1.38
CA LEU A 40 -10.46 6.55 -1.35
C LEU A 40 -11.32 7.48 -0.48
N GLY A 41 -12.62 7.23 -0.37
CA GLY A 41 -13.53 8.07 0.42
C GLY A 41 -13.43 7.83 1.92
N SER A 42 -12.97 6.64 2.34
CA SER A 42 -12.78 6.27 3.74
C SER A 42 -11.33 6.41 4.22
N ALA A 43 -10.37 6.57 3.32
CA ALA A 43 -8.97 6.77 3.65
C ALA A 43 -8.75 8.16 4.27
N ALA A 44 -7.95 8.22 5.34
CA ALA A 44 -7.57 9.46 6.00
C ALA A 44 -6.09 9.39 6.42
N PRO A 45 -5.35 10.52 6.47
CA PRO A 45 -3.92 10.53 6.76
C PRO A 45 -3.52 9.85 8.06
N GLU A 46 -4.37 9.87 9.09
CA GLU A 46 -4.09 9.21 10.38
C GLU A 46 -4.19 7.67 10.37
N LEU A 47 -4.72 7.07 9.31
CA LEU A 47 -4.99 5.63 9.25
C LEU A 47 -3.74 4.81 8.94
N ALA A 48 -2.78 5.37 8.21
CA ALA A 48 -1.54 4.68 7.86
C ALA A 48 -0.36 5.65 7.72
N ASP A 49 0.84 5.10 7.88
CA ASP A 49 2.09 5.82 7.65
C ASP A 49 2.44 5.89 6.15
N VAL A 50 2.02 4.89 5.37
CA VAL A 50 2.26 4.79 3.92
C VAL A 50 1.02 4.23 3.22
N PHE A 51 0.59 4.87 2.13
CA PHE A 51 -0.54 4.45 1.32
C PHE A 51 -0.08 3.95 -0.05
N PHE A 52 -0.37 2.69 -0.38
CA PHE A 52 -0.17 2.10 -1.71
C PHE A 52 -1.42 2.32 -2.56
N ILE A 53 -1.27 3.06 -3.65
CA ILE A 53 -2.41 3.60 -4.40
C ILE A 53 -2.25 3.33 -5.89
N GLY A 54 -3.31 2.87 -6.55
CA GLY A 54 -3.34 2.78 -8.00
C GLY A 54 -3.16 4.15 -8.66
N ARG A 55 -2.40 4.22 -9.76
CA ARG A 55 -2.12 5.44 -10.52
C ARG A 55 -3.37 6.24 -10.88
N ASP A 56 -4.48 5.56 -11.14
CA ASP A 56 -5.78 6.17 -11.44
C ASP A 56 -6.31 7.08 -10.32
N LEU A 57 -5.88 6.86 -9.07
CA LEU A 57 -6.30 7.65 -7.91
C LEU A 57 -5.20 8.55 -7.32
N ALA A 58 -3.98 8.49 -7.85
CA ALA A 58 -2.83 9.18 -7.27
C ALA A 58 -3.07 10.69 -7.08
N ASP A 59 -3.65 11.37 -8.08
CA ASP A 59 -3.96 12.81 -8.02
C ASP A 59 -4.99 13.13 -6.93
N SER A 60 -5.95 12.23 -6.70
CA SER A 60 -7.01 12.43 -5.70
C SER A 60 -6.55 12.08 -4.29
N ALA A 61 -5.50 11.26 -4.16
CA ALA A 61 -4.98 10.77 -2.90
C ALA A 61 -3.82 11.59 -2.32
N GLN A 62 -3.39 12.67 -2.97
CA GLN A 62 -2.31 13.56 -2.50
C GLN A 62 -2.54 14.10 -1.07
N HIS A 63 -3.79 14.16 -0.63
CA HIS A 63 -4.16 14.61 0.71
C HIS A 63 -3.82 13.59 1.82
N LEU A 64 -3.52 12.32 1.48
CA LEU A 64 -3.22 11.24 2.44
C LEU A 64 -1.80 11.29 3.01
N GLY A 65 -0.95 12.20 2.52
CA GLY A 65 0.43 12.33 2.96
C GLY A 65 1.36 11.47 2.11
N GLU A 66 1.98 10.45 2.72
CA GLU A 66 2.95 9.61 2.01
C GLU A 66 2.25 8.54 1.19
N ILE A 67 2.32 8.69 -0.14
CA ILE A 67 1.72 7.77 -1.08
C ILE A 67 2.80 7.09 -1.94
N VAL A 68 2.59 5.80 -2.21
CA VAL A 68 3.35 4.97 -3.14
C VAL A 68 2.41 4.63 -4.28
N VAL A 69 2.72 5.14 -5.47
CA VAL A 69 1.90 4.92 -6.65
C VAL A 69 2.25 3.58 -7.30
N LEU A 70 1.22 2.80 -7.60
CA LEU A 70 1.28 1.55 -8.35
C LEU A 70 0.73 1.80 -9.76
N GLU A 71 1.53 1.54 -10.78
CA GLU A 71 1.12 1.59 -12.18
C GLU A 71 0.04 0.54 -12.47
N SER A 72 0.13 -0.62 -11.82
CA SER A 72 -0.83 -1.72 -11.92
C SER A 72 -0.96 -2.48 -10.58
N ILE A 73 -2.15 -2.41 -9.97
CA ILE A 73 -2.44 -3.10 -8.69
C ILE A 73 -2.38 -4.65 -8.76
N ILE A 74 -2.35 -5.22 -9.97
CA ILE A 74 -2.23 -6.66 -10.20
C ILE A 74 -0.79 -7.09 -10.54
N ASP A 75 0.11 -6.14 -10.76
CA ASP A 75 1.51 -6.42 -11.03
C ASP A 75 2.23 -6.74 -9.71
N LEU A 76 2.44 -8.03 -9.46
CA LEU A 76 3.07 -8.49 -8.23
C LEU A 76 4.57 -8.17 -8.17
N ASP A 77 5.23 -8.05 -9.31
CA ASP A 77 6.67 -7.75 -9.36
C ASP A 77 6.88 -6.26 -9.04
N GLU A 78 6.05 -5.38 -9.60
CA GLU A 78 6.00 -3.96 -9.21
C GLU A 78 5.72 -3.80 -7.71
N LEU A 79 4.68 -4.46 -7.21
CA LEU A 79 4.30 -4.37 -5.79
C LEU A 79 5.43 -4.83 -4.87
N LYS A 80 6.13 -5.92 -5.23
CA LYS A 80 7.29 -6.42 -4.48
C LYS A 80 8.41 -5.39 -4.41
N GLU A 81 8.75 -4.78 -5.55
CA GLU A 81 9.78 -3.75 -5.63
C GLU A 81 9.42 -2.57 -4.74
N LYS A 82 8.18 -2.07 -4.86
CA LYS A 82 7.70 -0.93 -4.09
C LYS A 82 7.63 -1.18 -2.60
N VAL A 83 7.10 -2.33 -2.16
CA VAL A 83 7.07 -2.68 -0.74
C VAL A 83 8.49 -2.84 -0.18
N ALA A 84 9.41 -3.45 -0.93
CA ALA A 84 10.80 -3.61 -0.50
C ALA A 84 11.53 -2.26 -0.41
N GLU A 85 11.32 -1.37 -1.38
CA GLU A 85 11.83 0.01 -1.38
C GLU A 85 11.34 0.77 -0.14
N THR A 86 10.03 0.80 0.09
CA THR A 86 9.43 1.43 1.28
C THR A 86 9.97 0.83 2.57
N CYS A 87 10.12 -0.49 2.67
CA CYS A 87 10.67 -1.11 3.88
C CYS A 87 12.12 -0.68 4.16
N ARG A 88 12.97 -0.55 3.13
CA ARG A 88 14.34 -0.04 3.29
C ARG A 88 14.36 1.42 3.72
N GLU A 89 13.53 2.27 3.11
CA GLU A 89 13.43 3.69 3.46
C GLU A 89 12.96 3.89 4.91
N LYS A 90 12.07 3.02 5.39
CA LYS A 90 11.56 3.03 6.77
C LYS A 90 12.46 2.30 7.77
N GLY A 91 13.58 1.73 7.33
CA GLY A 91 14.52 0.98 8.19
C GLY A 91 13.93 -0.32 8.76
N LEU A 92 13.02 -0.95 8.02
CA LEU A 92 12.43 -2.24 8.33
C LEU A 92 13.22 -3.42 7.73
N LEU A 93 14.10 -3.13 6.77
CA LEU A 93 15.06 -4.00 6.09
C LEU A 93 16.45 -3.35 6.12
#